data_AF-A0AAV6ZDB9-F1
#
_entry.id   AF-A0AAV6ZDB9-F1
#
_cell.length_a   1.000
_cell.length_b   1.000
_cell.length_c   1.000
_cell.angle_alpha   90.00
_cell.angle_beta   90.00
_cell.angle_gamma   90.00
#
_symmetry.space_group_name_H-M   'P 1'
#
loop_
_entity.id
_entity.type
_entity.pdbx_description
1 polymer ?
#
loop_
_entity_poly.entity_id
_entity_poly.type
_entity_poly.pdbx_seq_one_letter_code
_entity_poly.pdbx_strand_id
1 'polypeptide(L)'
;MTKLDAKRCLLQEENCSGSFLVWQKVGDNGYYISVRVDEVVRHYKVHQSTNGDFFLVKRASCSSLKDLVHHYQQQCDGLCTKLETPCVKLDLPSVNSICYTTVDHLEIQPSSIKKVTRLGSGKFGMVWLGLWNGTTKVAVKELQGAP
;
A
#
# COMPACT_ATOMS: atom_id res chain seq x y z
N MET A 1 3.79 5.87 -3.53
CA MET A 1 2.43 6.11 -3.02
C MET A 1 2.02 7.58 -3.21
N THR A 2 0.73 7.93 -3.14
CA THR A 2 0.23 9.33 -3.08
C THR A 2 -0.24 9.72 -1.67
N LYS A 3 -0.46 11.02 -1.42
CA LYS A 3 -1.05 11.49 -0.14
C LYS A 3 -2.45 10.93 0.09
N LEU A 4 -3.23 10.74 -1.00
CA LEU A 4 -4.57 10.17 -0.93
C LEU A 4 -4.53 8.71 -0.49
N ASP A 5 -3.60 7.92 -1.04
CA ASP A 5 -3.41 6.53 -0.63
C ASP A 5 -2.98 6.44 0.84
N ALA A 6 -2.04 7.29 1.27
CA ALA A 6 -1.63 7.36 2.68
C ALA A 6 -2.81 7.66 3.61
N LYS A 7 -3.69 8.58 3.20
CA LYS A 7 -4.91 8.93 3.95
C LYS A 7 -5.87 7.75 4.03
N ARG A 8 -6.09 7.02 2.94
CA ARG A 8 -6.94 5.82 2.91
C ARG A 8 -6.44 4.73 3.86
N CYS A 9 -5.12 4.51 3.90
CA CYS A 9 -4.52 3.56 4.84
C CYS A 9 -4.71 3.99 6.30
N LEU A 10 -4.40 5.25 6.62
CA LEU A 10 -4.39 5.72 8.01
C LEU A 10 -5.79 5.88 8.61
N LEU A 11 -6.80 6.18 7.80
CA LEU A 11 -8.18 6.35 8.25
C LEU A 11 -8.97 5.03 8.34
N GLN A 12 -8.32 3.87 8.23
CA GLN A 12 -8.94 2.59 8.59
C GLN A 12 -9.33 2.57 10.08
N GLU A 13 -10.42 1.87 10.42
CA GLU A 13 -10.98 1.83 11.78
C GLU A 13 -10.01 1.20 12.79
N GLU A 14 -9.13 0.31 12.34
CA GLU A 14 -8.12 -0.37 13.14
C GLU A 14 -6.95 0.54 13.56
N ASN A 15 -6.82 1.72 12.94
CA ASN A 15 -5.82 2.71 13.33
C ASN A 15 -6.37 3.68 14.37
N CYS A 16 -5.50 4.15 15.25
CA CYS A 16 -5.82 5.18 16.25
C CYS A 16 -5.14 6.52 15.93
N SER A 17 -5.51 7.58 16.65
CA SER A 17 -4.73 8.81 16.69
C SER A 17 -3.28 8.49 17.09
N GLY A 18 -2.29 9.07 16.40
CA GLY A 18 -0.88 8.69 16.54
C GLY A 18 -0.42 7.57 15.60
N SER A 19 -1.33 6.85 14.91
CA SER A 19 -0.94 5.91 13.86
C SER A 19 -0.20 6.62 12.74
N PHE A 20 0.88 6.02 12.24
CA PHE A 20 1.73 6.64 11.23
C PHE A 20 2.23 5.69 10.14
N LEU A 21 2.64 6.24 9.01
CA LEU A 21 3.36 5.49 7.97
C LEU A 21 4.41 6.35 7.27
N VAL A 22 5.52 5.71 6.93
CA VAL A 22 6.62 6.28 6.13
C VAL A 22 6.51 5.76 4.70
N TRP A 23 6.62 6.64 3.72
CA TRP A 23 6.40 6.28 2.33
C TRP A 23 7.16 7.16 1.36
N GLN A 24 7.46 6.61 0.19
CA GLN A 24 8.07 7.33 -0.92
C GLN A 24 7.00 7.78 -1.92
N LYS A 25 7.10 9.04 -2.37
CA LYS A 25 6.20 9.56 -3.39
C LYS A 25 6.55 8.97 -4.76
N VAL A 26 5.56 8.62 -5.56
CA VAL A 26 5.84 8.17 -6.95
C VAL A 26 6.32 9.35 -7.79
N GLY A 27 7.41 9.18 -8.52
CA GLY A 27 7.98 10.20 -9.42
C GLY A 27 8.83 11.27 -8.73
N ASP A 28 9.07 11.15 -7.43
CA ASP A 28 9.98 12.01 -6.65
C ASP A 28 10.73 11.12 -5.65
N ASN A 29 12.04 11.30 -5.49
CA ASN A 29 12.83 10.57 -4.50
C ASN A 29 12.58 11.03 -3.05
N GLY A 30 11.61 11.93 -2.84
CA GLY A 30 11.19 12.38 -1.51
C GLY A 30 10.43 11.34 -0.68
N TYR A 31 10.83 11.20 0.57
CA TYR A 31 10.10 10.47 1.61
C TYR A 31 9.12 11.37 2.36
N TYR A 32 8.07 10.77 2.89
CA TYR A 32 7.05 11.43 3.70
C TYR A 32 6.74 10.60 4.93
N ILE A 33 6.49 11.29 6.04
CA ILE A 33 5.86 10.72 7.24
C ILE A 33 4.44 11.25 7.28
N SER A 34 3.46 10.35 7.41
CA SER A 34 2.06 10.74 7.59
C SER A 34 1.53 10.17 8.89
N VAL A 35 0.78 10.98 9.63
CA VAL A 35 0.25 10.63 10.96
C VAL A 35 -1.22 10.99 11.04
N ARG A 36 -2.01 10.12 11.66
CA ARG A 36 -3.42 10.34 11.99
C ARG A 36 -3.53 11.14 13.28
N VAL A 37 -4.38 12.16 13.27
CA VAL A 37 -4.86 12.85 14.47
C VAL A 37 -6.37 12.96 14.34
N ASP A 38 -7.08 12.19 15.16
CA ASP A 38 -8.53 12.00 15.06
C ASP A 38 -8.91 11.59 13.63
N GLU A 39 -9.75 12.36 12.93
CA GLU A 39 -10.21 12.11 11.56
C GLU A 39 -9.35 12.81 10.48
N VAL A 40 -8.21 13.38 10.88
CA VAL A 40 -7.33 14.15 10.01
C VAL A 40 -5.99 13.44 9.84
N VAL A 41 -5.48 13.40 8.62
CA VAL A 41 -4.13 12.91 8.32
C VAL A 41 -3.24 14.09 7.98
N ARG A 42 -2.12 14.23 8.70
CA ARG A 42 -1.09 15.24 8.42
C ARG A 42 0.10 14.60 7.73
N HIS A 43 0.68 15.32 6.78
CA HIS A 43 1.79 14.85 5.96
C HIS A 43 3.01 15.77 6.13
N TYR A 44 4.15 15.18 6.47
CA TYR A 44 5.42 15.86 6.64
C TYR A 44 6.40 15.36 5.59
N LYS A 45 6.98 16.28 4.81
CA LYS A 45 8.02 15.94 3.84
C LYS A 45 9.34 15.72 4.60
N VAL A 46 9.96 14.57 4.39
CA VAL A 46 11.31 14.31 4.87
C VAL A 46 12.28 14.92 3.87
N HIS A 47 13.17 15.75 4.39
CA HIS A 47 14.28 16.33 3.66
C HIS A 47 15.53 15.49 3.88
N GLN A 48 16.39 15.46 2.86
CA GLN A 48 17.71 14.86 2.95
C GLN A 48 18.77 15.96 2.79
N SER A 49 19.72 16.00 3.71
CA SER A 49 20.85 16.91 3.68
C SER A 49 21.93 16.42 2.69
N THR A 50 22.89 17.28 2.36
CA THR A 50 24.00 16.94 1.46
C THR A 50 24.91 15.84 2.01
N ASN A 51 24.98 15.70 3.34
CA ASN A 51 25.69 14.63 4.04
C ASN A 51 24.89 13.31 4.11
N GLY A 52 23.66 13.27 3.56
CA GLY A 52 22.82 12.08 3.50
C GLY A 52 21.84 11.93 4.67
N ASP A 53 21.90 12.78 5.69
CA ASP A 53 21.00 12.70 6.85
C ASP A 53 19.56 13.10 6.51
N PHE A 54 18.61 12.51 7.22
CA PHE A 54 17.17 12.75 7.09
C PHE A 54 16.64 13.65 8.20
N PHE A 55 15.78 14.60 7.85
CA PHE A 55 15.16 15.49 8.83
C PHE A 55 13.78 15.99 8.38
N LEU A 56 12.91 16.34 9.34
CA LEU A 56 11.71 17.16 9.08
C LEU A 56 12.00 18.63 9.34
N VAL A 57 12.78 18.91 10.38
CA VAL A 57 13.32 20.21 10.76
C VAL A 57 14.82 20.09 10.97
N LYS A 58 15.60 21.08 10.54
CA LYS A 58 17.08 20.98 10.53
C LYS A 58 17.73 20.67 11.89
N ARG A 59 17.05 21.02 12.99
CA ARG A 59 17.54 20.77 14.36
C ARG A 59 17.48 19.30 14.79
N ALA A 60 16.68 18.49 14.12
CA ALA A 60 16.47 17.07 14.41
C ALA A 60 16.83 16.24 13.16
N SER A 61 18.14 16.10 12.96
CA SER A 61 18.75 15.35 11.86
C SER A 61 19.12 13.94 12.33
N CYS A 62 18.85 12.94 11.49
CA CYS A 62 19.09 11.54 11.80
C CYS A 62 19.77 10.85 10.61
N SER A 63 20.68 9.92 10.89
CA SER A 63 21.42 9.17 9.86
C SER A 63 20.54 8.20 9.07
N SER A 64 19.38 7.80 9.60
CA SER A 64 18.42 6.94 8.91
C SER A 64 16.96 7.35 9.14
N LEU A 65 16.07 6.93 8.24
CA LEU A 65 14.61 7.09 8.43
C LEU A 65 14.10 6.36 9.68
N LYS A 66 14.72 5.24 10.05
CA LYS A 66 14.36 4.47 11.25
C LYS A 66 14.65 5.29 12.50
N ASP A 67 15.81 5.94 12.55
CA ASP A 67 16.19 6.80 13.68
C ASP A 67 15.32 8.04 13.74
N LEU A 68 14.96 8.61 12.58
CA LEU A 68 14.01 9.72 12.50
C LEU A 68 12.64 9.33 13.08
N VAL A 69 12.12 8.15 12.72
CA VAL A 69 10.88 7.61 13.31
C VAL A 69 11.04 7.45 14.81
N HIS A 70 12.14 6.84 15.26
CA HIS A 70 12.37 6.60 16.69
C HIS A 70 12.40 7.92 17.49
N HIS A 71 13.05 8.96 16.98
CA HIS A 71 13.04 10.31 17.58
C HIS A 71 11.63 10.83 17.77
N TYR A 72 10.80 10.77 16.72
CA TYR A 72 9.42 11.26 16.78
C TYR A 72 8.44 10.33 17.53
N GLN A 73 8.86 9.10 17.86
CA GLN A 73 8.13 8.23 18.80
C GLN A 73 8.34 8.66 20.26
N GLN A 74 9.51 9.21 20.60
CA GLN A 74 9.80 9.69 21.96
C GLN A 74 9.17 11.06 22.23
N GLN A 75 9.09 11.93 21.22
CA GLN A 75 8.59 13.30 21.35
C GLN A 75 8.02 13.85 20.04
N CYS A 76 7.08 14.80 20.13
CA CYS A 76 6.49 15.41 18.93
C CYS A 76 7.47 16.30 18.17
N ASP A 77 8.32 17.06 18.88
CA ASP A 77 9.33 17.99 18.33
C ASP A 77 8.85 18.82 17.11
N GLY A 78 7.63 19.37 17.19
CA GLY A 78 7.00 20.17 16.13
C GLY A 78 6.01 19.43 15.23
N LEU A 79 5.87 18.11 15.39
CA LEU A 79 4.72 17.37 14.86
C LEU A 79 3.44 17.69 15.63
N CYS A 80 2.31 17.47 14.98
CA CYS A 80 0.99 17.58 15.60
C CYS A 80 0.75 16.59 16.75
N THR A 81 1.43 15.44 16.71
CA THR A 81 1.43 14.42 17.77
C THR A 81 2.68 13.56 17.60
N LYS A 82 3.04 12.81 18.64
CA LYS A 82 4.12 11.82 18.57
C LYS A 82 3.68 10.63 17.71
N LEU A 83 4.64 9.94 17.14
CA LEU A 83 4.37 8.70 16.41
C LEU A 83 4.13 7.59 17.44
N GLU A 84 2.98 6.92 17.37
CA GLU A 84 2.64 5.87 18.35
C GLU A 84 2.76 4.50 17.71
N THR A 85 1.84 4.16 16.81
CA THR A 85 1.73 2.84 16.21
C THR A 85 1.93 2.90 14.69
N PRO A 86 2.60 1.91 14.08
CA PRO A 86 2.63 1.82 12.63
C PRO A 86 1.20 1.60 12.10
N CYS A 87 0.90 2.19 10.95
CA CYS A 87 -0.36 1.97 10.23
C CYS A 87 -0.56 0.48 10.00
N VAL A 88 -1.78 0.00 10.22
CA VAL A 88 -2.13 -1.36 9.79
C VAL A 88 -1.83 -1.50 8.30
N LYS A 89 -1.16 -2.59 7.93
CA LYS A 89 -0.98 -2.90 6.51
C LYS A 89 -2.39 -3.11 5.96
N LEU A 90 -2.80 -2.25 5.03
CA LEU A 90 -3.76 -2.70 4.04
C LEU A 90 -3.12 -3.93 3.44
N ASP A 91 -3.83 -5.06 3.46
CA ASP A 91 -3.54 -6.14 2.53
C ASP A 91 -3.61 -5.51 1.13
N LEU A 92 -2.48 -4.99 0.67
CA LEU A 92 -2.22 -4.85 -0.74
C LEU A 92 -2.60 -6.22 -1.27
N PRO A 93 -3.55 -6.32 -2.22
CA PRO A 93 -3.90 -7.62 -2.79
C PRO A 93 -2.58 -8.27 -3.10
N SER A 94 -2.31 -9.44 -2.52
CA SER A 94 -1.00 -10.05 -2.49
C SER A 94 -0.53 -10.23 -3.94
N VAL A 95 0.12 -9.20 -4.49
CA VAL A 95 0.73 -9.22 -5.82
C VAL A 95 1.99 -10.07 -5.78
N ASN A 96 2.35 -10.59 -4.61
CA ASN A 96 3.22 -11.76 -4.46
C ASN A 96 2.62 -13.06 -5.01
N SER A 97 1.36 -13.08 -5.49
CA SER A 97 0.76 -14.24 -6.14
C SER A 97 0.68 -14.15 -7.67
N ILE A 98 0.98 -13.01 -8.28
CA ILE A 98 1.28 -12.97 -9.72
C ILE A 98 2.78 -12.71 -9.81
N CYS A 99 3.50 -13.80 -9.61
CA CYS A 99 4.94 -13.88 -9.63
C CYS A 99 5.57 -12.97 -10.69
N TYR A 100 6.58 -12.21 -10.26
CA TYR A 100 7.55 -11.45 -11.06
C TYR A 100 8.24 -12.30 -12.15
N THR A 101 8.03 -13.62 -12.17
CA THR A 101 8.52 -14.57 -13.16
C THR A 101 7.54 -14.86 -14.30
N THR A 102 6.30 -14.35 -14.29
CA THR A 102 5.33 -14.53 -15.41
C THR A 102 5.03 -13.25 -16.17
N VAL A 103 5.89 -12.24 -16.08
CA VAL A 103 5.77 -11.03 -16.91
C VAL A 103 5.81 -11.38 -18.42
N ASP A 104 6.36 -12.54 -18.78
CA ASP A 104 6.42 -13.02 -20.18
C ASP A 104 5.36 -14.07 -20.55
N HIS A 105 4.38 -14.36 -19.68
CA HIS A 105 3.30 -15.31 -19.99
C HIS A 105 1.93 -14.64 -19.85
N LEU A 106 1.61 -13.78 -20.82
CA LEU A 106 0.25 -13.25 -21.02
C LEU A 106 -0.78 -14.37 -21.29
N GLU A 107 -0.32 -15.53 -21.77
CA GLU A 107 -1.13 -16.72 -21.99
C GLU A 107 -0.85 -17.78 -20.93
N ILE A 108 -1.91 -18.22 -20.26
CA ILE A 108 -1.88 -19.31 -19.27
C ILE A 108 -2.60 -20.53 -19.83
N GLN A 109 -2.20 -21.73 -19.42
CA GLN A 109 -2.89 -22.96 -19.80
C GLN A 109 -4.32 -22.95 -19.24
N PRO A 110 -5.38 -23.15 -20.05
CA PRO A 110 -6.76 -23.14 -19.56
C PRO A 110 -7.03 -24.14 -18.44
N SER A 111 -6.31 -25.27 -18.43
CA SER A 111 -6.36 -26.30 -17.39
C SER A 111 -5.87 -25.82 -16.02
N SER A 112 -5.06 -24.75 -15.96
CA SER A 112 -4.58 -24.16 -14.71
C SER A 112 -5.66 -23.36 -13.96
N ILE A 113 -6.79 -23.08 -14.61
CA ILE A 113 -7.92 -22.33 -14.05
C ILE A 113 -9.09 -23.28 -13.78
N LYS A 114 -9.48 -23.39 -12.52
CA LYS A 114 -10.70 -24.09 -12.12
C LYS A 114 -11.81 -23.09 -11.82
N LYS A 115 -12.91 -23.13 -12.59
CA LYS A 115 -14.13 -22.35 -12.29
C LYS A 115 -14.86 -22.98 -11.11
N VAL A 116 -15.08 -22.22 -10.03
CA VAL A 116 -15.65 -22.70 -8.77
C VAL A 116 -17.11 -22.26 -8.60
N THR A 117 -17.38 -20.94 -8.67
CA THR A 117 -18.72 -20.39 -8.43
C THR A 117 -19.02 -19.31 -9.44
N ARG A 118 -20.23 -19.31 -10.02
CA ARG A 118 -20.66 -18.22 -10.90
C ARG A 118 -20.94 -16.97 -10.07
N LEU A 119 -20.25 -15.87 -10.37
CA LEU A 119 -20.43 -14.57 -9.70
C LEU A 119 -21.45 -13.70 -10.42
N GLY A 120 -21.57 -13.83 -11.74
CA GLY A 120 -22.54 -13.06 -12.51
C GLY A 120 -22.49 -13.32 -14.01
N SER A 121 -23.35 -12.64 -14.75
CA SER A 121 -23.40 -12.66 -16.22
C SER A 121 -23.75 -11.29 -16.76
N GLY A 122 -23.21 -10.95 -17.92
CA GLY A 122 -23.53 -9.72 -18.65
C GLY A 122 -23.56 -9.96 -20.15
N LYS A 123 -23.78 -8.88 -20.91
CA LYS A 123 -23.94 -8.91 -22.39
C LYS A 123 -22.81 -9.64 -23.12
N PHE A 124 -21.60 -9.69 -22.55
CA PHE A 124 -20.40 -10.20 -23.20
C PHE A 124 -19.86 -11.48 -22.56
N GLY A 125 -20.65 -12.15 -21.71
CA GLY A 125 -20.26 -13.42 -21.11
C GLY A 125 -20.52 -13.53 -19.62
N MET A 126 -19.85 -14.50 -18.99
CA MET A 126 -20.07 -14.93 -17.61
C MET A 126 -18.83 -14.66 -16.77
N VAL A 127 -19.05 -14.31 -15.50
CA VAL A 127 -17.96 -14.10 -14.53
C VAL A 127 -18.04 -15.19 -13.47
N TRP A 128 -16.91 -15.81 -13.21
CA TRP A 128 -16.75 -16.89 -12.24
C TRP A 128 -15.70 -16.52 -11.20
N LEU A 129 -15.91 -16.94 -9.96
CA LEU A 129 -14.85 -17.16 -9.00
C LEU A 129 -14.11 -18.42 -9.44
N GLY A 130 -12.79 -18.29 -9.62
CA GLY A 130 -11.92 -19.39 -9.98
C GLY A 130 -10.78 -19.57 -9.00
N LEU A 131 -10.07 -20.69 -9.16
CA LEU A 131 -8.79 -20.97 -8.52
C LEU A 131 -7.75 -21.16 -9.61
N TRP A 132 -6.67 -20.37 -9.55
CA TRP A 132 -5.49 -20.55 -10.38
C TRP A 132 -4.48 -21.45 -9.66
N ASN A 133 -4.03 -22.51 -10.35
CA ASN A 133 -3.12 -23.53 -9.81
C ASN A 133 -3.60 -24.14 -8.47
N GLY A 134 -4.92 -24.14 -8.24
CA GLY A 134 -5.54 -24.65 -7.01
C GLY A 134 -5.35 -23.79 -5.75
N THR A 135 -4.54 -22.72 -5.79
CA THR A 135 -4.15 -21.95 -4.60
C THR A 135 -4.72 -20.54 -4.60
N THR A 136 -4.63 -19.83 -5.73
CA THR A 136 -4.93 -18.40 -5.79
C THR A 136 -6.36 -18.17 -6.26
N LYS A 137 -7.18 -17.52 -5.43
CA LYS A 137 -8.54 -17.10 -5.84
C LYS A 137 -8.45 -16.01 -6.90
N VAL A 138 -9.17 -16.19 -8.01
CA VAL A 138 -9.18 -15.28 -9.16
C VAL A 138 -10.61 -15.03 -9.66
N ALA A 139 -10.82 -13.92 -10.37
CA ALA A 139 -12.05 -13.72 -11.15
C ALA A 139 -11.79 -14.13 -12.61
N VAL A 140 -12.62 -15.01 -13.16
CA VAL A 140 -12.51 -15.53 -14.53
C VAL A 140 -13.67 -14.99 -15.35
N LYS A 141 -13.37 -14.18 -16.37
CA LYS A 141 -14.37 -13.68 -17.33
C LYS A 141 -14.35 -14.56 -18.58
N GLU A 142 -15.40 -15.34 -18.75
CA GLU A 142 -15.61 -16.22 -19.89
C GLU A 142 -16.44 -15.49 -20.94
N LEU A 143 -15.85 -15.22 -22.10
CA LEU A 143 -16.53 -14.55 -23.20
C LEU A 143 -17.38 -15.57 -23.99
N GLN A 144 -18.61 -15.20 -24.34
CA GLN A 144 -19.38 -15.98 -25.31
C GLN A 144 -18.87 -15.64 -26.72
N GLY A 145 -18.58 -16.67 -27.51
CA GLY A 145 -18.28 -16.50 -28.94
C GLY A 145 -19.50 -15.93 -29.67
N ALA A 146 -19.25 -15.11 -30.68
CA ALA A 146 -20.29 -14.73 -31.64
C ALA A 146 -20.81 -16.01 -32.35
N PRO A 147 -22.11 -16.08 -32.66
CA PRO A 147 -22.68 -17.21 -33.40
C PRO A 147 -22.08 -17.37 -34.79
#